data_AF-A0A2I1D617-F1
#
_entry.id   AF-A0A2I1D617-F1
#
_cell.length_a   1.000
_cell.length_b   1.000
_cell.length_c   1.000
_cell.angle_alpha   90.00
_cell.angle_beta   90.00
_cell.angle_gamma   90.00
#
_symmetry.space_group_name_H-M   'P 1'
#
loop_
_entity.id
_entity.type
_entity.pdbx_description
1 polymer ?
#
loop_
_entity_poly.entity_id
_entity_poly.type
_entity_poly.pdbx_seq_one_letter_code
_entity_poly.pdbx_strand_id
1 'polypeptide(L)'
;LEALVDRHYRRYDHSVAVSFYWEADHTTAHKDVKNFQNILTTLGLALAEEIKLNQSQNVPGWDIQDKLKALIKPKMDSNGSVLLLVHYTGHGFTKNDTLYFTDSQGHQPARWERDFVYIVDSGSPIDDSDRIDVLFILDSCYSYLESRRYTPAKRVVQVLAAVDESTESALSAENTASLTEKLLNELRARKQAGAQSVDFAELVSDLREKSPQKKPVHELLVGSHSLRLAFPGHETGLTTFLPGPATKVVFGLRLANSL
;
A
#
# COMPACT_ATOMS: atom_id res chain seq x y z
N LEU A 1 7.22 20.54 18.35
CA LEU A 1 7.06 19.17 17.79
C LEU A 1 5.63 18.90 17.39
N GLU A 2 4.64 19.19 18.24
CA GLU A 2 3.20 19.06 17.92
C GLU A 2 2.79 19.74 16.60
N ALA A 3 3.18 21.00 16.38
CA ALA A 3 2.87 21.74 15.14
C ALA A 3 3.53 21.19 13.86
N LEU A 4 4.55 20.33 13.99
CA LEU A 4 5.22 19.65 12.86
C LEU A 4 4.54 18.31 12.55
N VAL A 5 4.02 17.62 13.57
CA VAL A 5 3.28 16.35 13.45
C VAL A 5 1.86 16.57 12.89
N ASP A 6 1.28 17.75 13.09
CA ASP A 6 -0.12 18.07 12.75
C ASP A 6 -0.39 18.39 11.27
N ARG A 7 0.65 18.64 10.46
CA ARG A 7 0.48 19.11 9.06
C ARG A 7 0.34 18.02 8.01
N HIS A 8 0.31 16.74 8.40
CA HIS A 8 0.36 15.62 7.45
C HIS A 8 -1.01 15.05 7.06
N TYR A 9 -2.09 15.72 7.47
CA TYR A 9 -3.44 15.36 7.08
C TYR A 9 -3.71 15.78 5.62
N ARG A 10 -3.82 14.80 4.72
CA ARG A 10 -4.24 15.04 3.34
C ARG A 10 -5.66 14.56 3.14
N ARG A 11 -6.53 15.50 2.77
CA ARG A 11 -7.82 15.17 2.19
C ARG A 11 -7.62 14.96 0.69
N TYR A 12 -8.17 13.87 0.18
CA TYR A 12 -8.17 13.57 -1.25
C TYR A 12 -9.54 13.88 -1.81
N ASP A 13 -9.57 14.57 -2.95
CA ASP A 13 -10.79 14.82 -3.70
C ASP A 13 -11.29 13.54 -4.37
N HIS A 14 -10.35 12.65 -4.73
CA HIS A 14 -10.61 11.38 -5.39
C HIS A 14 -9.80 10.24 -4.77
N SER A 15 -10.41 9.06 -4.69
CA SER A 15 -9.68 7.81 -4.44
C SER A 15 -9.95 6.81 -5.55
N VAL A 16 -8.93 6.05 -5.89
CA VAL A 16 -9.00 4.95 -6.86
C VAL A 16 -8.27 3.77 -6.25
N ALA A 17 -8.86 2.58 -6.31
CA ALA A 17 -8.27 1.39 -5.72
C ALA A 17 -8.31 0.23 -6.71
N VAL A 18 -7.28 -0.60 -6.67
CA VAL A 18 -7.15 -1.81 -7.49
C VAL A 18 -6.53 -2.92 -6.67
N SER A 19 -6.97 -4.16 -6.90
CA SER A 19 -6.50 -5.35 -6.21
C SER A 19 -6.14 -6.44 -7.20
N PHE A 20 -4.87 -6.86 -7.21
CA PHE A 20 -4.34 -7.89 -8.10
C PHE A 20 -4.12 -9.21 -7.38
N TYR A 21 -4.45 -10.32 -8.03
CA TYR A 21 -4.06 -11.68 -7.63
C TYR A 21 -4.12 -12.61 -8.84
N TRP A 22 -3.44 -13.76 -8.76
CA TRP A 22 -3.49 -14.77 -9.83
C TRP A 22 -4.68 -15.72 -9.65
N GLU A 23 -5.27 -16.15 -10.75
CA GLU A 23 -6.36 -17.13 -10.75
C GLU A 23 -5.92 -18.49 -10.20
N ALA A 24 -4.75 -18.95 -10.65
CA ALA A 24 -4.13 -20.19 -10.20
C ALA A 24 -3.30 -19.99 -8.92
N ASP A 25 -3.90 -19.26 -7.97
CA ASP A 25 -3.37 -19.03 -6.64
C ASP A 25 -3.96 -20.02 -5.63
N HIS A 26 -3.13 -20.53 -4.73
CA HIS A 26 -3.55 -21.40 -3.63
C HIS A 26 -3.27 -20.77 -2.25
N THR A 27 -2.94 -19.47 -2.17
CA THR A 27 -2.81 -18.75 -0.89
C THR A 27 -4.16 -18.29 -0.34
N THR A 28 -5.26 -18.62 -1.03
CA THR A 28 -6.60 -18.07 -0.74
C THR A 28 -6.68 -16.56 -0.92
N ALA A 29 -5.90 -16.00 -1.85
CA ALA A 29 -5.81 -14.57 -2.17
C ALA A 29 -7.18 -13.86 -2.30
N HIS A 30 -8.20 -14.55 -2.84
CA HIS A 30 -9.57 -14.01 -2.92
C HIS A 30 -10.17 -13.58 -1.57
N LYS A 31 -9.78 -14.21 -0.45
CA LYS A 31 -10.17 -13.78 0.90
C LYS A 31 -9.50 -12.45 1.26
N ASP A 32 -8.23 -12.29 0.91
CA ASP A 32 -7.51 -11.04 1.15
C ASP A 32 -8.01 -9.91 0.26
N VAL A 33 -8.43 -10.21 -0.98
CA VAL A 33 -9.17 -9.23 -1.80
C VAL A 33 -10.44 -8.76 -1.06
N LYS A 34 -11.25 -9.69 -0.52
CA LYS A 34 -12.43 -9.33 0.28
C LYS A 34 -12.06 -8.53 1.54
N ASN A 35 -10.96 -8.86 2.21
CA ASN A 35 -10.47 -8.10 3.35
C ASN A 35 -10.06 -6.68 2.94
N PHE A 36 -9.40 -6.52 1.79
CA PHE A 36 -9.04 -5.21 1.24
C PHE A 36 -10.27 -4.38 0.88
N GLN A 37 -11.31 -4.98 0.29
CA GLN A 37 -12.60 -4.29 0.08
C GLN A 37 -13.20 -3.77 1.40
N ASN A 38 -13.08 -4.56 2.47
CA ASN A 38 -13.51 -4.14 3.81
C ASN A 38 -12.61 -3.03 4.41
N ILE A 39 -11.31 -3.02 4.12
CA ILE A 39 -10.40 -1.93 4.50
C ILE A 39 -10.87 -0.63 3.87
N LEU A 40 -11.12 -0.63 2.55
CA LEU A 40 -11.61 0.54 1.81
C LEU A 40 -12.92 1.05 2.40
N THR A 41 -13.88 0.15 2.64
CA THR A 41 -15.16 0.51 3.26
C THR A 41 -14.98 1.06 4.69
N THR A 42 -14.05 0.50 5.47
CA THR A 42 -13.77 0.97 6.84
C THR A 42 -13.27 2.42 6.83
N LEU A 43 -12.46 2.78 5.82
CA LEU A 43 -11.91 4.10 5.56
C LEU A 43 -12.84 5.02 4.75
N GLY A 44 -14.02 4.54 4.32
CA GLY A 44 -14.98 5.29 3.49
C GLY A 44 -14.52 5.57 2.07
N LEU A 45 -13.63 4.73 1.55
CA LEU A 45 -13.16 4.80 0.18
C LEU A 45 -14.03 3.94 -0.74
N ALA A 46 -14.01 4.24 -2.04
CA ALA A 46 -14.66 3.41 -3.04
C ALA A 46 -14.02 2.01 -3.07
N LEU A 47 -14.83 1.00 -3.45
CA LEU A 47 -14.35 -0.36 -3.63
C LEU A 47 -13.29 -0.43 -4.73
N ALA A 48 -12.34 -1.35 -4.56
CA ALA A 48 -11.31 -1.58 -5.55
C ALA A 48 -11.84 -2.33 -6.75
N GLU A 49 -11.31 -2.03 -7.92
CA GLU A 49 -11.40 -2.93 -9.05
C GLU A 49 -10.59 -4.20 -8.77
N GLU A 50 -11.23 -5.35 -8.87
CA GLU A 50 -10.59 -6.65 -8.69
C GLU A 50 -10.05 -7.16 -10.03
N ILE A 51 -8.76 -7.50 -10.05
CA ILE A 51 -8.07 -7.95 -11.25
C ILE A 51 -7.47 -9.32 -10.99
N LYS A 52 -8.14 -10.30 -11.58
CA LYS A 52 -7.71 -11.69 -11.58
C LYS A 52 -6.83 -11.94 -12.79
N LEU A 53 -5.54 -12.17 -12.56
CA LEU A 53 -4.54 -12.44 -13.59
C LEU A 53 -4.59 -13.93 -13.96
N ASN A 54 -4.75 -14.23 -15.25
CA ASN A 54 -4.87 -15.59 -15.74
C ASN A 54 -3.50 -16.12 -16.26
N GLN A 55 -3.40 -17.43 -16.42
CA GLN A 55 -2.18 -18.07 -16.95
C GLN A 55 -2.02 -17.98 -18.47
N SER A 56 -3.04 -17.49 -19.19
CA SER A 56 -2.99 -17.35 -20.65
C SER A 56 -2.53 -15.97 -21.10
N GLN A 57 -2.36 -15.02 -20.17
CA GLN A 57 -1.83 -13.68 -20.41
C GLN A 57 -0.33 -13.75 -20.69
N ASN A 58 0.06 -13.51 -21.95
CA ASN A 58 1.46 -13.61 -22.36
C ASN A 58 2.41 -12.70 -21.56
N VAL A 59 1.93 -11.55 -21.06
CA VAL A 59 2.73 -10.58 -20.32
C VAL A 59 1.89 -9.88 -19.22
N PRO A 60 1.62 -10.52 -18.07
CA PRO A 60 0.76 -9.96 -17.02
C PRO A 60 1.23 -8.59 -16.50
N GLY A 61 2.55 -8.37 -16.51
CA GLY A 61 3.15 -7.08 -16.16
C GLY A 61 2.68 -5.91 -17.03
N TRP A 62 2.46 -6.12 -18.33
CA TRP A 62 1.96 -5.05 -19.22
C TRP A 62 0.50 -4.74 -18.94
N ASP A 63 -0.32 -5.77 -18.71
CA ASP A 63 -1.72 -5.57 -18.36
C ASP A 63 -1.89 -4.80 -17.04
N ILE A 64 -1.04 -5.10 -16.05
CA ILE A 64 -0.97 -4.35 -14.78
C ILE A 64 -0.62 -2.88 -15.06
N GLN A 65 0.44 -2.62 -15.83
CA GLN A 65 0.85 -1.26 -16.15
C GLN A 65 -0.23 -0.49 -16.91
N ASP A 66 -0.83 -1.09 -17.94
CA ASP A 66 -1.86 -0.46 -18.75
C ASP A 66 -3.09 -0.14 -17.90
N LYS A 67 -3.42 -1.02 -16.97
CA LYS A 67 -4.50 -0.75 -16.03
C LYS A 67 -4.18 0.41 -15.10
N LEU A 68 -3.01 0.40 -14.45
CA LEU A 68 -2.62 1.47 -13.54
C LEU A 68 -2.55 2.82 -14.28
N LYS A 69 -2.01 2.84 -15.52
CA LYS A 69 -2.03 4.02 -16.39
C LYS A 69 -3.46 4.48 -16.71
N ALA A 70 -4.37 3.55 -17.01
CA ALA A 70 -5.77 3.88 -17.29
C ALA A 70 -6.50 4.46 -16.07
N LEU A 71 -6.10 4.08 -14.86
CA LEU A 71 -6.62 4.63 -13.60
C LEU A 71 -6.04 6.02 -13.28
N ILE A 72 -4.75 6.20 -13.55
CA ILE A 72 -4.00 7.44 -13.24
C ILE A 72 -4.29 8.54 -14.26
N LYS A 73 -4.25 8.22 -15.57
CA LYS A 73 -4.27 9.24 -16.64
C LYS A 73 -5.48 10.18 -16.58
N PRO A 74 -6.73 9.70 -16.41
CA PRO A 74 -7.88 10.61 -16.28
C PRO A 74 -7.84 11.51 -15.05
N LYS A 75 -7.00 11.16 -14.06
CA LYS A 75 -6.87 11.87 -12.79
C LYS A 75 -5.76 12.91 -12.81
N MET A 76 -4.71 12.71 -13.63
CA MET A 76 -3.73 13.76 -13.93
C MET A 76 -4.39 15.00 -14.56
N ASP A 77 -5.42 14.77 -15.40
CA ASP A 77 -6.18 15.84 -16.04
C ASP A 77 -7.27 16.45 -15.13
N SER A 78 -7.43 15.96 -13.90
CA SER A 78 -8.49 16.39 -12.98
C SER A 78 -8.00 17.46 -12.00
N ASN A 79 -8.85 18.46 -11.71
CA ASN A 79 -8.60 19.40 -10.62
C ASN A 79 -8.91 18.70 -9.29
N GLY A 80 -7.89 18.14 -8.62
CA GLY A 80 -8.02 17.60 -7.28
C GLY A 80 -6.85 16.72 -6.84
N SER A 81 -6.68 16.50 -5.54
CA SER A 81 -5.74 15.50 -5.03
C SER A 81 -6.31 14.09 -5.13
N VAL A 82 -5.47 13.13 -5.51
CA VAL A 82 -5.87 11.75 -5.79
C VAL A 82 -5.08 10.80 -4.89
N LEU A 83 -5.78 9.84 -4.29
CA LEU A 83 -5.15 8.70 -3.63
C LEU A 83 -5.34 7.44 -4.48
N LEU A 84 -4.24 6.86 -4.94
CA LEU A 84 -4.22 5.55 -5.59
C LEU A 84 -3.85 4.47 -4.58
N LEU A 85 -4.71 3.48 -4.38
CA LEU A 85 -4.43 2.30 -3.56
C LEU A 85 -4.22 1.08 -4.45
N VAL A 86 -3.06 0.45 -4.34
CA VAL A 86 -2.72 -0.75 -5.09
C VAL A 86 -2.47 -1.89 -4.12
N HIS A 87 -3.32 -2.90 -4.17
CA HIS A 87 -3.18 -4.10 -3.35
C HIS A 87 -2.73 -5.27 -4.22
N TYR A 88 -1.74 -6.02 -3.73
CA TYR A 88 -1.36 -7.30 -4.28
C TYR A 88 -1.39 -8.35 -3.18
N THR A 89 -2.00 -9.50 -3.48
CA THR A 89 -2.00 -10.69 -2.61
C THR A 89 -1.74 -11.94 -3.45
N GLY A 90 -0.90 -12.84 -2.94
CA GLY A 90 -0.52 -14.07 -3.64
C GLY A 90 0.95 -14.46 -3.46
N HIS A 91 1.47 -15.20 -4.43
CA HIS A 91 2.85 -15.68 -4.41
C HIS A 91 3.85 -14.62 -4.86
N GLY A 92 4.83 -14.37 -4.01
CA GLY A 92 6.03 -13.62 -4.34
C GLY A 92 7.25 -14.53 -4.38
N PHE A 93 8.19 -14.27 -5.28
CA PHE A 93 9.51 -14.90 -5.26
C PHE A 93 10.60 -13.90 -5.65
N THR A 94 11.84 -14.26 -5.35
CA THR A 94 13.00 -13.48 -5.74
C THR A 94 13.84 -14.21 -6.79
N LYS A 95 14.35 -13.46 -7.76
CA LYS A 95 15.39 -13.92 -8.70
C LYS A 95 16.38 -12.79 -8.90
N ASN A 96 17.65 -13.04 -8.58
CA ASN A 96 18.71 -12.02 -8.60
C ASN A 96 18.25 -10.76 -7.84
N ASP A 97 17.83 -10.92 -6.59
CA ASP A 97 17.50 -9.80 -5.70
C ASP A 97 16.34 -8.91 -6.17
N THR A 98 15.59 -9.40 -7.15
CA THR A 98 14.46 -8.71 -7.77
C THR A 98 13.18 -9.41 -7.38
N LEU A 99 12.20 -8.65 -6.90
CA LEU A 99 10.88 -9.16 -6.51
C LEU A 99 9.99 -9.40 -7.72
N TYR A 100 9.37 -10.58 -7.75
CA TYR A 100 8.38 -10.97 -8.73
C TYR A 100 7.11 -11.48 -8.05
N PHE A 101 5.98 -11.19 -8.67
CA PHE A 101 4.65 -11.68 -8.33
C PHE A 101 4.17 -12.66 -9.38
N THR A 102 3.50 -13.73 -8.96
CA THR A 102 3.24 -14.87 -9.85
C THR A 102 2.07 -15.73 -9.39
N ASP A 103 1.69 -16.69 -10.23
CA ASP A 103 0.88 -17.83 -9.84
C ASP A 103 1.65 -18.84 -8.96
N SER A 104 0.93 -19.87 -8.52
CA SER A 104 1.48 -20.96 -7.70
C SER A 104 2.62 -21.78 -8.31
N GLN A 105 2.85 -21.67 -9.62
CA GLN A 105 3.84 -22.45 -10.35
C GLN A 105 5.02 -21.58 -10.83
N GLY A 106 5.02 -20.28 -10.53
CA GLY A 106 6.06 -19.36 -10.99
C GLY A 106 5.91 -18.94 -12.47
N HIS A 107 4.75 -19.17 -13.09
CA HIS A 107 4.53 -18.82 -14.49
C HIS A 107 4.23 -17.33 -14.68
N GLN A 108 4.75 -16.77 -15.77
CA GLN A 108 4.46 -15.41 -16.24
C GLN A 108 4.61 -14.34 -15.14
N PRO A 109 5.78 -14.25 -14.50
CA PRO A 109 5.95 -13.37 -13.36
C PRO A 109 5.85 -11.88 -13.75
N ALA A 110 5.13 -11.10 -12.95
CA ALA A 110 5.16 -9.65 -13.00
C ALA A 110 6.29 -9.15 -12.10
N ARG A 111 7.13 -8.26 -12.63
CA ARG A 111 8.29 -7.71 -11.92
C ARG A 111 7.87 -6.47 -11.15
N TRP A 112 8.09 -6.45 -9.84
CA TRP A 112 7.71 -5.35 -8.95
C TRP A 112 8.16 -3.96 -9.46
N GLU A 113 9.46 -3.77 -9.72
CA GLU A 113 9.97 -2.43 -10.02
C GLU A 113 9.47 -1.95 -11.37
N ARG A 114 9.45 -2.83 -12.38
CA ARG A 114 9.08 -2.49 -13.74
C ARG A 114 7.58 -2.33 -13.90
N ASP A 115 6.80 -3.23 -13.32
CA ASP A 115 5.38 -3.37 -13.65
C ASP A 115 4.45 -2.61 -12.70
N PHE A 116 4.90 -2.32 -11.47
CA PHE A 116 4.11 -1.59 -10.47
C PHE A 116 4.69 -0.22 -10.15
N VAL A 117 6.00 -0.15 -9.89
CA VAL A 117 6.63 1.05 -9.32
C VAL A 117 7.03 2.08 -10.37
N TYR A 118 7.56 1.65 -11.52
CA TYR A 118 8.08 2.52 -12.58
C TYR A 118 7.12 3.62 -13.04
N ILE A 119 5.81 3.37 -12.96
CA ILE A 119 4.78 4.33 -13.40
C ILE A 119 4.46 5.40 -12.36
N VAL A 120 4.94 5.27 -11.12
CA VAL A 120 4.65 6.17 -9.99
C VAL A 120 5.90 6.58 -9.22
N ASP A 121 7.08 6.03 -9.50
CA ASP A 121 8.34 6.39 -8.84
C ASP A 121 8.87 7.76 -9.29
N SER A 122 10.00 8.18 -8.72
CA SER A 122 10.59 9.50 -9.03
C SER A 122 11.11 9.63 -10.47
N GLY A 123 11.26 8.53 -11.21
CA GLY A 123 11.57 8.55 -12.64
C GLY A 123 10.32 8.50 -13.54
N SER A 124 9.13 8.38 -12.96
CA SER A 124 7.87 8.36 -13.69
C SER A 124 7.47 9.74 -14.23
N PRO A 125 6.54 9.81 -15.20
CA PRO A 125 5.94 11.07 -15.63
C PRO A 125 5.08 11.77 -14.55
N ILE A 126 4.83 11.12 -13.42
CA ILE A 126 4.02 11.67 -12.32
C ILE A 126 4.92 12.47 -11.38
N ASP A 127 4.63 13.76 -11.24
CA ASP A 127 5.35 14.68 -10.38
C ASP A 127 4.47 15.30 -9.28
N ASP A 128 5.05 16.22 -8.51
CA ASP A 128 4.36 16.88 -7.40
C ASP A 128 3.15 17.73 -7.84
N SER A 129 3.10 18.16 -9.10
CA SER A 129 2.02 18.96 -9.68
C SER A 129 0.76 18.15 -9.97
N ASP A 130 0.91 16.83 -10.20
CA ASP A 130 -0.22 15.92 -10.44
C ASP A 130 -1.04 15.64 -9.18
N ARG A 131 -0.48 15.91 -7.98
CA ARG A 131 -1.15 15.72 -6.67
C ARG A 131 -1.68 14.29 -6.46
N ILE A 132 -0.96 13.30 -6.97
CA ILE A 132 -1.26 11.88 -6.83
C ILE A 132 -0.34 11.27 -5.77
N ASP A 133 -0.95 10.78 -4.70
CA ASP A 133 -0.28 9.97 -3.69
C ASP A 133 -0.67 8.49 -3.87
N VAL A 134 0.25 7.57 -3.55
CA VAL A 134 0.12 6.14 -3.81
C VAL A 134 0.40 5.33 -2.56
N LEU A 135 -0.49 4.39 -2.25
CA LEU A 135 -0.30 3.37 -1.23
C LEU A 135 -0.28 1.98 -1.87
N PHE A 136 0.85 1.30 -1.78
CA PHE A 136 0.97 -0.13 -2.10
C PHE A 136 0.78 -0.97 -0.83
N ILE A 137 -0.01 -2.04 -0.93
CA ILE A 137 -0.14 -3.08 0.11
C ILE A 137 0.26 -4.41 -0.54
N LEU A 138 1.37 -4.99 -0.09
CA LEU A 138 1.97 -6.20 -0.65
C LEU A 138 1.87 -7.35 0.34
N ASP A 139 0.89 -8.22 0.11
CA ASP A 139 0.64 -9.43 0.91
C ASP A 139 1.22 -10.67 0.22
N SER A 140 2.55 -10.76 0.20
CA SER A 140 3.29 -11.82 -0.48
C SER A 140 4.68 -12.06 0.12
N CYS A 141 5.25 -13.23 -0.15
CA CYS A 141 6.63 -13.54 0.22
C CYS A 141 7.61 -12.58 -0.47
N TYR A 142 8.77 -12.36 0.17
CA TYR A 142 9.83 -11.47 -0.32
C TYR A 142 9.41 -10.02 -0.52
N SER A 143 8.23 -9.61 -0.01
CA SER A 143 7.73 -8.25 -0.14
C SER A 143 8.67 -7.19 0.43
N TYR A 144 9.62 -7.56 1.31
CA TYR A 144 10.67 -6.69 1.87
C TYR A 144 11.73 -6.21 0.84
N LEU A 145 11.74 -6.80 -0.36
CA LEU A 145 12.55 -6.35 -1.49
C LEU A 145 11.90 -5.18 -2.25
N GLU A 146 10.74 -4.70 -1.81
CA GLU A 146 10.10 -3.50 -2.35
C GLU A 146 10.97 -2.26 -2.22
N SER A 147 11.87 -2.27 -1.23
CA SER A 147 12.69 -1.17 -0.79
C SER A 147 14.08 -1.15 -1.45
N ARG A 148 14.23 -0.47 -2.59
CA ARG A 148 15.57 -0.17 -3.14
C ARG A 148 15.84 1.29 -3.48
N ARG A 149 14.84 2.17 -3.40
CA ARG A 149 14.99 3.60 -3.72
C ARG A 149 14.15 4.48 -2.80
N TYR A 150 14.72 5.61 -2.40
CA TYR A 150 14.04 6.69 -1.68
C TYR A 150 14.27 7.98 -2.45
N THR A 151 13.22 8.78 -2.62
CA THR A 151 13.34 10.12 -3.16
C THR A 151 12.52 11.11 -2.32
N PRO A 152 13.14 12.14 -1.72
CA PRO A 152 12.38 13.17 -1.03
C PRO A 152 11.57 13.98 -2.04
N ALA A 153 10.26 14.09 -1.82
CA ALA A 153 9.33 14.86 -2.64
C ALA A 153 8.12 15.30 -1.81
N LYS A 154 7.24 16.14 -2.36
CA LYS A 154 5.96 16.45 -1.68
C LYS A 154 4.97 15.32 -1.86
N ARG A 155 4.84 14.73 -3.04
CA ARG A 155 3.98 13.55 -3.23
C ARG A 155 4.52 12.35 -2.45
N VAL A 156 3.64 11.41 -2.14
CA VAL A 156 3.95 10.23 -1.33
C VAL A 156 3.73 8.97 -2.15
N VAL A 157 4.72 8.10 -2.17
CA VAL A 157 4.60 6.70 -2.60
C VAL A 157 5.05 5.84 -1.45
N GLN A 158 4.09 5.19 -0.82
CA GLN A 158 4.26 4.40 0.40
C GLN A 158 3.98 2.93 0.09
N VAL A 159 4.71 2.03 0.74
CA VAL A 159 4.49 0.58 0.65
C VAL A 159 4.32 0.00 2.04
N LEU A 160 3.32 -0.87 2.19
CA LEU A 160 3.14 -1.74 3.35
C LEU A 160 3.40 -3.18 2.88
N ALA A 161 4.42 -3.82 3.43
CA ALA A 161 4.86 -5.16 3.04
C ALA A 161 4.59 -6.16 4.17
N ALA A 162 4.22 -7.39 3.82
CA ALA A 162 3.80 -8.41 4.78
C ALA A 162 4.93 -8.93 5.66
N VAL A 163 6.15 -8.90 5.15
CA VAL A 163 7.35 -9.45 5.80
C VAL A 163 8.52 -8.49 5.69
N ASP A 164 9.46 -8.66 6.60
CA ASP A 164 10.78 -8.04 6.54
C ASP A 164 11.85 -9.04 6.06
N GLU A 165 13.09 -8.55 5.93
CA GLU A 165 14.25 -9.37 5.51
C GLU A 165 14.48 -10.59 6.41
N SER A 166 14.09 -10.54 7.68
CA SER A 166 14.23 -11.66 8.61
C SER A 166 13.14 -12.73 8.45
N THR A 167 12.04 -12.41 7.77
CA THR A 167 10.81 -13.23 7.77
C THR A 167 10.26 -13.51 6.38
N GLU A 168 11.13 -13.62 5.37
CA GLU A 168 10.93 -13.82 3.91
C GLU A 168 9.58 -14.42 3.44
N SER A 169 9.00 -15.40 4.15
CA SER A 169 7.70 -16.00 3.81
C SER A 169 6.51 -15.29 4.45
N ALA A 170 5.55 -14.83 3.65
CA ALA A 170 4.28 -14.27 4.13
C ALA A 170 3.31 -15.36 4.61
N LEU A 171 2.28 -14.95 5.35
CA LEU A 171 1.20 -15.82 5.82
C LEU A 171 0.00 -15.72 4.89
N SER A 172 -0.59 -16.87 4.55
CA SER A 172 -1.83 -16.94 3.78
C SER A 172 -3.06 -16.87 4.67
N ALA A 173 -4.18 -16.38 4.13
CA ALA A 173 -5.49 -16.30 4.81
C ALA A 173 -6.19 -17.67 5.02
N GLU A 174 -5.48 -18.79 4.83
CA GLU A 174 -6.04 -20.12 4.99
C GLU A 174 -6.05 -20.57 6.45
N ASN A 175 -4.95 -20.36 7.18
CA ASN A 175 -4.76 -20.87 8.54
C ASN A 175 -4.15 -19.85 9.52
N THR A 176 -3.82 -18.67 9.02
CA THR A 176 -3.09 -17.63 9.77
C THR A 176 -3.52 -16.25 9.30
N ALA A 177 -3.37 -15.21 10.14
CA ALA A 177 -3.70 -13.85 9.73
C ALA A 177 -2.63 -13.31 8.76
N SER A 178 -3.03 -13.06 7.50
CA SER A 178 -2.27 -12.37 6.47
C SER A 178 -1.97 -10.91 6.85
N LEU A 179 -1.16 -10.17 6.09
CA LEU A 179 -1.00 -8.73 6.34
C LEU A 179 -2.36 -8.02 6.21
N THR A 180 -3.11 -8.34 5.17
CA THR A 180 -4.36 -7.68 4.83
C THR A 180 -5.41 -7.90 5.91
N GLU A 181 -5.51 -9.11 6.45
CA GLU A 181 -6.39 -9.39 7.57
C GLU A 181 -5.97 -8.65 8.85
N LYS A 182 -4.65 -8.62 9.15
CA LYS A 182 -4.12 -7.87 10.31
C LYS A 182 -4.45 -6.37 10.20
N LEU A 183 -4.26 -5.77 9.02
CA LEU A 183 -4.59 -4.37 8.75
C LEU A 183 -6.08 -4.11 8.98
N LEU A 184 -6.96 -4.96 8.43
CA LEU A 184 -8.40 -4.82 8.60
C LEU A 184 -8.82 -4.87 10.08
N ASN A 185 -8.30 -5.85 10.82
CA ASN A 185 -8.65 -6.04 12.23
C ASN A 185 -8.17 -4.86 13.09
N GLU A 186 -6.96 -4.37 12.87
CA GLU A 186 -6.43 -3.21 13.59
C GLU A 186 -7.18 -1.92 13.24
N LEU A 187 -7.53 -1.70 11.96
CA LEU A 187 -8.33 -0.55 11.53
C LEU A 187 -9.72 -0.56 12.18
N ARG A 188 -10.37 -1.73 12.23
CA ARG A 188 -11.67 -1.90 12.90
C ARG A 188 -11.56 -1.64 14.40
N ALA A 189 -10.53 -2.18 15.06
CA ALA A 189 -10.29 -1.95 16.48
C ALA A 189 -10.09 -0.46 16.79
N ARG A 190 -9.25 0.24 16.01
CA ARG A 190 -9.03 1.69 16.14
C ARG A 190 -10.32 2.49 15.92
N LYS A 191 -11.11 2.16 14.89
CA LYS A 191 -12.40 2.81 14.62
C LYS A 191 -13.39 2.59 15.77
N GLN A 192 -13.49 1.37 16.30
CA GLN A 192 -14.35 1.05 17.44
C GLN A 192 -13.91 1.77 18.73
N ALA A 193 -12.61 2.00 18.90
CA ALA A 193 -12.05 2.79 19.99
C ALA A 193 -12.23 4.31 19.82
N GLY A 194 -12.86 4.77 18.73
CA GLY A 194 -13.13 6.19 18.49
C GLY A 194 -11.98 6.98 17.86
N ALA A 195 -10.98 6.29 17.28
CA ALA A 195 -9.92 6.97 16.53
C ALA A 195 -10.52 7.80 15.39
N GLN A 196 -10.00 9.02 15.20
CA GLN A 196 -10.47 9.95 14.17
C GLN A 196 -9.80 9.69 12.81
N SER A 197 -8.57 9.20 12.85
CA SER A 197 -7.76 8.92 11.67
C SER A 197 -6.78 7.78 11.93
N VAL A 198 -6.15 7.29 10.88
CA VAL A 198 -5.08 6.30 10.93
C VAL A 198 -3.87 6.78 10.13
N ASP A 199 -2.70 6.73 10.75
CA ASP A 199 -1.40 6.89 10.09
C ASP A 199 -0.84 5.50 9.76
N PHE A 200 -0.48 5.24 8.50
CA PHE A 200 -0.10 3.89 8.09
C PHE A 200 1.26 3.43 8.64
N ALA A 201 2.19 4.34 8.90
CA ALA A 201 3.45 4.01 9.57
C ALA A 201 3.20 3.59 11.02
N GLU A 202 2.35 4.33 11.74
CA GLU A 202 1.93 3.97 13.10
C GLU A 202 1.18 2.63 13.12
N LEU A 203 0.27 2.42 12.16
CA LEU A 203 -0.50 1.19 12.02
C LEU A 203 0.42 -0.03 11.87
N VAL A 204 1.39 0.06 10.96
CA VAL A 204 2.35 -1.03 10.75
C VAL A 204 3.27 -1.21 11.95
N SER A 205 3.70 -0.13 12.61
CA SER A 205 4.50 -0.23 13.84
C SER A 205 3.78 -1.04 14.92
N ASP A 206 2.50 -0.77 15.15
CA ASP A 206 1.70 -1.52 16.13
C ASP A 206 1.52 -2.99 15.74
N LEU A 207 1.27 -3.26 14.45
CA LEU A 207 1.18 -4.64 13.96
C LEU A 207 2.52 -5.37 14.12
N ARG A 208 3.64 -4.68 13.90
CA ARG A 208 4.98 -5.22 14.07
C ARG A 208 5.28 -5.54 15.54
N GLU A 209 4.84 -4.72 16.47
CA GLU A 209 4.93 -4.99 17.92
C GLU A 209 4.10 -6.22 18.31
N LYS A 210 2.85 -6.29 17.83
CA LYS A 210 1.90 -7.37 18.17
C LYS A 210 2.20 -8.70 17.48
N SER A 211 2.86 -8.70 16.32
CA SER A 211 3.06 -9.94 15.56
C SER A 211 4.25 -10.75 16.07
N PRO A 212 4.06 -11.98 16.55
CA PRO A 212 5.14 -12.77 17.15
C PRO A 212 6.10 -13.37 16.12
N GLN A 213 5.65 -13.57 14.87
CA GLN A 213 6.39 -14.36 13.87
C GLN A 213 6.69 -13.59 12.59
N LYS A 214 5.70 -12.96 11.96
CA LYS A 214 5.86 -12.26 10.67
C LYS A 214 5.70 -10.78 10.85
N LYS A 215 6.79 -10.05 10.62
CA LYS A 215 6.91 -8.65 10.98
C LYS A 215 6.65 -7.81 9.73
N PRO A 216 5.49 -7.14 9.63
CA PRO A 216 5.23 -6.26 8.50
C PRO A 216 6.18 -5.06 8.51
N VAL A 217 6.35 -4.47 7.33
CA VAL A 217 7.22 -3.33 7.10
C VAL A 217 6.44 -2.21 6.45
N HIS A 218 6.81 -0.99 6.79
CA HIS A 218 6.33 0.23 6.18
C HIS A 218 7.52 0.94 5.58
N GLU A 219 7.42 1.31 4.31
CA GLU A 219 8.49 1.98 3.58
C GLU A 219 7.97 3.16 2.74
N LEU A 220 8.80 4.20 2.64
CA LEU A 220 8.57 5.32 1.71
C LEU A 220 9.52 5.19 0.52
N LEU A 221 8.95 5.10 -0.68
CA LEU A 221 9.71 5.17 -1.94
C LEU A 221 9.88 6.62 -2.40
N VAL A 222 8.81 7.42 -2.26
CA VAL A 222 8.79 8.84 -2.57
C VAL A 222 8.07 9.58 -1.45
N GLY A 223 8.58 10.75 -1.06
CA GLY A 223 7.92 11.62 -0.08
C GLY A 223 8.72 11.83 1.20
N SER A 224 8.12 12.56 2.15
CA SER A 224 8.77 12.86 3.44
C SER A 224 7.93 12.48 4.65
N HIS A 225 6.75 11.91 4.45
CA HIS A 225 5.83 11.54 5.52
C HIS A 225 4.93 10.37 5.12
N SER A 226 4.45 9.65 6.14
CA SER A 226 3.44 8.60 5.99
C SER A 226 2.09 9.17 5.55
N LEU A 227 1.28 8.37 4.86
CA LEU A 227 -0.10 8.72 4.57
C LEU A 227 -0.95 8.61 5.85
N ARG A 228 -1.87 9.57 6.00
CA ARG A 228 -2.88 9.58 7.07
C ARG A 228 -4.26 9.78 6.49
N LEU A 229 -5.22 8.92 6.88
CA LEU A 229 -6.60 8.97 6.42
C LEU A 229 -7.58 9.07 7.58
N ALA A 230 -8.61 9.90 7.45
CA ALA A 230 -9.70 9.96 8.42
C ALA A 230 -10.66 8.76 8.30
N PHE A 231 -11.27 8.39 9.41
CA PHE A 231 -12.42 7.50 9.39
C PHE A 231 -13.70 8.29 9.02
N PRO A 232 -14.67 7.66 8.32
CA PRO A 232 -15.93 8.32 7.97
C PRO A 232 -16.73 8.75 9.19
N GLY A 233 -17.47 9.86 9.06
CA GLY A 233 -18.31 10.40 10.15
C GLY A 233 -17.59 11.37 11.09
N HIS A 234 -16.28 11.53 10.95
CA HIS A 234 -15.48 12.57 11.61
C HIS A 234 -15.22 13.78 10.70
N GLU A 235 -15.91 13.85 9.56
CA GLU A 235 -15.96 15.01 8.67
C GLU A 235 -17.07 15.99 9.10
N THR A 236 -16.95 16.62 10.27
CA THR A 236 -17.84 17.72 10.64
C THR A 236 -17.22 19.07 10.28
N GLY A 237 -18.00 19.88 9.56
CA GLY A 237 -17.55 20.98 8.72
C GLY A 237 -16.86 22.16 9.41
N LEU A 238 -16.25 23.01 8.57
CA LEU A 238 -15.80 24.41 8.77
C LEU A 238 -15.03 24.81 10.04
N THR A 239 -14.81 23.91 10.97
CA THR A 239 -13.91 24.08 12.10
C THR A 239 -12.70 23.20 11.87
N THR A 240 -11.53 23.81 11.95
CA THR A 240 -10.21 23.19 12.02
C THR A 240 -10.14 22.23 13.20
N PHE A 241 -10.76 21.05 13.09
CA PHE A 241 -10.42 19.93 13.93
C PHE A 241 -9.06 19.45 13.44
N LEU A 242 -8.02 19.85 14.16
CA LEU A 242 -6.72 19.21 14.06
C LEU A 242 -6.97 17.71 14.27
N PRO A 243 -6.46 16.83 13.39
CA PRO A 243 -6.50 15.40 13.66
C PRO A 243 -5.92 15.16 15.06
N GLY A 244 -6.46 14.18 15.80
CA GLY A 244 -5.75 13.71 16.99
C GLY A 244 -4.29 13.40 16.63
N PRO A 245 -3.32 13.73 17.49
CA PRO A 245 -1.90 13.58 17.17
C PRO A 245 -1.60 12.11 16.84
N ALA A 246 -0.56 11.90 16.01
CA ALA A 246 0.05 10.57 15.93
C ALA A 246 0.36 10.12 17.36
N THR A 247 -0.06 8.92 17.75
CA THR A 247 0.17 8.46 19.13
C THR A 247 1.60 7.98 19.32
N LYS A 248 2.29 7.70 18.20
CA LYS A 248 3.71 7.35 18.13
C LYS A 248 4.37 8.09 16.98
N VAL A 249 5.68 8.35 17.11
CA VAL A 249 6.50 8.84 16.00
C VAL A 249 7.35 7.69 15.50
N VAL A 250 7.20 7.35 14.22
CA VAL A 250 7.98 6.31 13.55
C VAL A 250 9.02 6.98 12.65
N PHE A 251 10.30 6.70 12.88
CA PHE A 251 11.39 7.18 12.04
C PHE A 251 12.03 6.00 11.32
N GLY A 252 12.25 6.14 10.01
CA GLY A 252 13.07 5.22 9.23
C GLY A 252 14.45 5.85 9.00
N LEU A 253 15.51 5.12 9.33
CA LEU A 253 16.87 5.48 8.93
C LEU A 253 17.25 4.65 7.71
N ARG A 254 17.47 5.30 6.57
CA ARG A 254 18.04 4.65 5.39
C ARG A 254 19.47 5.15 5.19
N LEU A 255 20.41 4.22 5.22
CA LEU A 255 21.80 4.48 4.83
C LEU A 255 21.88 4.38 3.31
N ALA A 256 22.00 5.53 2.64
CA ALA A 256 22.35 5.55 1.24
C ALA A 256 23.88 5.48 1.13
N ASN A 257 24.40 4.51 0.38
CA ASN A 257 25.81 4.55 0.00
C ASN A 257 26.03 5.81 -0.84
N SER A 258 26.99 6.64 -0.43
CA SER A 258 27.49 7.72 -1.28
C SER A 258 27.99 7.10 -2.58
N LEU A 259 27.52 7.63 -3.71
CA LEU A 259 28.19 7.45 -5.01
C LEU A 259 29.61 8.00 -4.94
#